data_AF-A0A521H7Z8-F1
#
_entry.id   AF-A0A521H7Z8-F1
#
_cell.length_a   1.000
_cell.length_b   1.000
_cell.length_c   1.000
_cell.angle_alpha   90.00
_cell.angle_beta   90.00
_cell.angle_gamma   90.00
#
_symmetry.space_group_name_H-M   'P 1'
#
loop_
_entity.id
_entity.type
_entity.pdbx_description
1 polymer ?
#
loop_
_entity_poly.entity_id
_entity_poly.type
_entity_poly.pdbx_seq_one_letter_code
_entity_poly.pdbx_strand_id
1 'polypeptide(L)'
;MVEPPAESGSTAQAPPAPAPPPAAFAPPAAPGAAPAPAPNILRDLRTKLFKLLELPEIDDVPIRHILLSGFTRPDKYEPAEETFAVGTPRTTPPLAQVATEWPRPRVYWHILLGTLLVYFLLRLGFTSFENINFLPGTLVVGAFLVPLAVVVFFFEMNTPKNVSVYQVGKMLLFGGTLGLIATLVIADLIRGSGTGELVPALLTGVIEETGKLTALLLIAGNARYPWILNGLLFGAAVGAGFAGFESSGYAFVDLFGSGDLSNISLRAFLAPFGHVIWTGMIGAALWKVRGKRPFEFGMLLHPTVVKRWLVAVILHGLWDTRILHTTLPIQQIIIGLVGWLLIFAILKEGLSQVAAESKAGAAPPAPA
;
A
#
# COMPACT_ATOMS: atom_id res chain seq x y z
N MET A 1 -65.24 37.94 25.74
CA MET A 1 -66.67 37.91 25.39
C MET A 1 -66.74 37.73 23.89
N VAL A 2 -67.11 36.59 23.32
CA VAL A 2 -68.36 35.79 23.39
C VAL A 2 -68.82 35.73 21.93
N GLU A 3 -68.69 34.56 21.30
CA GLU A 3 -69.43 34.22 20.08
C GLU A 3 -70.95 34.28 20.35
N PRO A 4 -71.77 34.66 19.37
CA PRO A 4 -73.17 34.29 19.35
C PRO A 4 -73.47 33.18 18.31
N PRO A 5 -74.59 32.46 18.50
CA PRO A 5 -74.70 31.05 18.11
C PRO A 5 -75.44 30.81 16.79
N ALA A 6 -75.38 29.54 16.39
CA ALA A 6 -76.09 28.92 15.29
C ALA A 6 -77.61 28.92 15.44
N GLU A 7 -78.32 28.95 14.32
CA GLU A 7 -79.68 28.42 14.21
C GLU A 7 -79.76 27.27 13.20
N SER A 8 -80.40 26.22 13.67
CA SER A 8 -80.66 24.92 13.06
C SER A 8 -81.87 24.95 12.14
N GLY A 9 -81.74 24.39 10.94
CA GLY A 9 -82.86 24.00 10.08
C GLY A 9 -82.74 22.52 9.71
N SER A 10 -83.50 21.67 10.40
CA SER A 10 -83.64 20.24 10.15
C SER A 10 -84.66 19.98 9.04
N THR A 11 -84.31 19.21 8.00
CA THR A 11 -85.28 18.45 7.20
C THR A 11 -84.76 17.04 6.93
N ALA A 12 -85.66 16.09 7.15
CA ALA A 12 -85.41 14.67 7.34
C ALA A 12 -85.04 13.91 6.05
N GLN A 13 -84.25 12.85 6.26
CA GLN A 13 -83.78 11.87 5.28
C GLN A 13 -84.91 11.00 4.69
N ALA A 14 -84.81 10.72 3.39
CA ALA A 14 -85.43 9.56 2.73
C ALA A 14 -84.37 8.44 2.57
N PRO A 15 -84.74 7.14 2.67
CA PRO A 15 -83.80 6.03 2.68
C PRO A 15 -83.16 5.76 1.31
N PRO A 16 -81.90 5.26 1.26
CA PRO A 16 -81.15 5.09 0.02
C PRO A 16 -81.56 3.82 -0.76
N ALA A 17 -81.48 3.93 -2.10
CA ALA A 17 -81.65 2.83 -3.05
C ALA A 17 -80.43 1.87 -3.06
N PRO A 18 -80.61 0.58 -3.43
CA PRO A 18 -79.57 -0.46 -3.29
C PRO A 18 -78.39 -0.29 -4.26
N ALA A 19 -77.20 -0.70 -3.80
CA ALA A 19 -75.92 -0.52 -4.48
C ALA A 19 -75.75 -1.39 -5.74
N PRO A 20 -75.04 -0.90 -6.78
CA PRO A 20 -74.69 -1.71 -7.95
C PRO A 20 -73.54 -2.70 -7.65
N PRO A 21 -73.43 -3.81 -8.41
CA PRO A 21 -72.45 -4.86 -8.17
C PRO A 21 -71.00 -4.41 -8.42
N PRO A 22 -70.02 -5.04 -7.75
CA PRO A 22 -68.62 -4.61 -7.79
C PRO A 22 -67.98 -4.80 -9.17
N ALA A 23 -67.19 -3.81 -9.60
CA ALA A 23 -66.39 -3.87 -10.80
C ALA A 23 -65.31 -4.96 -10.71
N ALA A 24 -65.13 -5.72 -11.79
CA ALA A 24 -64.11 -6.76 -11.89
C ALA A 24 -62.69 -6.16 -11.73
N PHE A 25 -61.92 -6.71 -10.80
CA PHE A 25 -60.54 -6.33 -10.54
C PHE A 25 -59.65 -6.70 -11.74
N ALA A 26 -59.08 -5.72 -12.43
CA ALA A 26 -58.00 -5.97 -13.38
C ALA A 26 -56.70 -6.27 -12.59
N PRO A 27 -55.91 -7.29 -12.96
CA PRO A 27 -54.65 -7.57 -12.29
C PRO A 27 -53.63 -6.45 -12.53
N PRO A 28 -52.77 -6.13 -11.54
CA PRO A 28 -51.76 -5.09 -11.67
C PRO A 28 -50.73 -5.45 -12.75
N ALA A 29 -50.28 -4.44 -13.52
CA ALA A 29 -49.23 -4.59 -14.51
C ALA A 29 -47.95 -5.14 -13.87
N ALA A 30 -47.29 -6.08 -14.54
CA ALA A 30 -46.03 -6.66 -14.09
C ALA A 30 -44.99 -5.54 -13.84
N PRO A 31 -44.19 -5.63 -12.77
CA PRO A 31 -43.16 -4.63 -12.49
C PRO A 31 -42.18 -4.56 -13.66
N GLY A 32 -42.07 -3.39 -14.28
CA GLY A 32 -41.10 -3.11 -15.32
C GLY A 32 -39.69 -3.41 -14.81
N ALA A 33 -38.86 -4.00 -15.68
CA ALA A 33 -37.47 -4.31 -15.38
C ALA A 33 -36.78 -3.10 -14.73
N ALA A 34 -36.10 -3.32 -13.60
CA ALA A 34 -35.36 -2.29 -12.91
C ALA A 34 -34.36 -1.62 -13.89
N PRO A 35 -34.24 -0.29 -13.88
CA PRO A 35 -33.27 0.40 -14.73
C PRO A 35 -31.86 -0.13 -14.42
N ALA A 36 -31.07 -0.36 -15.48
CA ALA A 36 -29.69 -0.80 -15.34
C ALA A 36 -28.92 0.14 -14.39
N PRO A 37 -28.09 -0.41 -13.49
CA PRO A 37 -27.35 0.43 -12.55
C PRO A 37 -26.48 1.43 -13.30
N ALA A 38 -26.47 2.68 -12.83
CA ALA A 38 -25.70 3.75 -13.44
C ALA A 38 -24.20 3.37 -13.54
N PRO A 39 -23.51 3.75 -14.63
CA PRO A 39 -22.10 3.44 -14.82
C PRO A 39 -21.26 4.02 -13.67
N ASN A 40 -20.55 3.14 -12.96
CA ASN A 40 -19.68 3.54 -11.86
C ASN A 40 -18.28 3.82 -12.42
N ILE A 41 -18.01 5.09 -12.76
CA ILE A 41 -16.75 5.56 -13.36
C ILE A 41 -15.52 5.08 -12.58
N LEU A 42 -15.58 5.07 -11.24
CA LEU A 42 -14.48 4.61 -10.39
C LEU A 42 -14.21 3.12 -10.55
N ARG A 43 -15.26 2.30 -10.67
CA ARG A 43 -15.14 0.86 -10.92
C ARG A 43 -14.53 0.61 -12.30
N ASP A 44 -14.97 1.34 -13.33
CA ASP A 44 -14.46 1.18 -14.69
C ASP A 44 -12.99 1.60 -14.81
N LEU A 45 -12.61 2.70 -14.15
CA LEU A 45 -11.21 3.15 -14.07
C LEU A 45 -10.34 2.12 -13.34
N ARG A 46 -10.80 1.60 -12.20
CA ARG A 46 -10.12 0.52 -11.45
C ARG A 46 -9.89 -0.70 -12.34
N THR A 47 -10.93 -1.19 -13.02
CA THR A 47 -10.84 -2.37 -13.88
C THR A 47 -9.90 -2.14 -15.06
N LYS A 48 -9.93 -0.94 -15.69
CA LYS A 48 -8.98 -0.58 -16.75
C LYS A 48 -7.54 -0.55 -16.26
N LEU A 49 -7.29 0.05 -15.09
CA LEU A 49 -5.95 0.12 -14.47
C LEU A 49 -5.41 -1.27 -14.15
N PHE A 50 -6.24 -2.14 -13.56
CA PHE A 50 -5.82 -3.50 -13.21
C PHE A 50 -5.54 -4.34 -14.45
N LYS A 51 -6.37 -4.22 -15.49
CA LYS A 51 -6.14 -4.86 -16.78
C LYS A 51 -4.85 -4.38 -17.43
N LEU A 52 -4.57 -3.07 -17.41
CA LEU A 52 -3.34 -2.50 -17.96
C LEU A 52 -2.10 -3.11 -17.28
N LEU A 53 -2.15 -3.24 -15.96
CA LEU A 53 -1.05 -3.73 -15.12
C LEU A 53 -0.98 -5.25 -14.97
N GLU A 54 -1.87 -5.99 -15.65
CA GLU A 54 -1.98 -7.45 -15.55
C GLU A 54 -2.12 -7.90 -14.08
N LEU A 55 -2.98 -7.20 -13.33
CA LEU A 55 -3.25 -7.43 -11.92
C LEU A 55 -4.63 -8.06 -11.70
N PRO A 56 -4.78 -8.96 -10.72
CA PRO A 56 -6.07 -9.56 -10.39
C PRO A 56 -7.00 -8.53 -9.72
N GLU A 57 -8.32 -8.72 -9.88
CA GLU A 57 -9.31 -8.00 -9.07
C GLU A 57 -9.16 -8.35 -7.58
N ILE A 58 -9.53 -7.40 -6.72
CA ILE A 58 -9.29 -7.48 -5.26
C ILE A 58 -10.58 -7.64 -4.43
N ASP A 59 -11.71 -7.93 -5.05
CA ASP A 59 -13.02 -7.95 -4.38
C ASP A 59 -13.12 -9.06 -3.29
N ASP A 60 -12.27 -10.09 -3.36
CA ASP A 60 -12.12 -11.19 -2.40
C ASP A 60 -10.93 -11.01 -1.44
N VAL A 61 -10.17 -9.91 -1.55
CA VAL A 61 -9.03 -9.66 -0.65
C VAL A 61 -9.56 -9.23 0.71
N PRO A 62 -9.22 -9.92 1.81
CA PRO A 62 -9.74 -9.63 3.13
C PRO A 62 -8.97 -8.45 3.77
N ILE A 63 -9.01 -7.27 3.14
CA ILE A 63 -8.23 -6.07 3.51
C ILE A 63 -8.37 -5.73 5.00
N ARG A 64 -9.61 -5.72 5.51
CA ARG A 64 -9.88 -5.44 6.92
C ARG A 64 -9.20 -6.45 7.85
N HIS A 65 -9.23 -7.73 7.50
CA HIS A 65 -8.59 -8.78 8.31
C HIS A 65 -7.06 -8.64 8.26
N ILE A 66 -6.49 -8.36 7.09
CA ILE A 66 -5.04 -8.13 6.93
C ILE A 66 -4.60 -6.96 7.82
N LEU A 67 -5.25 -5.80 7.66
CA LEU A 67 -4.85 -4.57 8.34
C LEU A 67 -5.18 -4.54 9.84
N LEU A 68 -6.19 -5.26 10.31
CA LEU A 68 -6.62 -5.22 11.72
C LEU A 68 -6.25 -6.47 12.51
N SER A 69 -5.56 -7.43 11.91
CA SER A 69 -5.18 -8.69 12.60
C SER A 69 -4.24 -8.50 13.78
N GLY A 70 -3.51 -7.37 13.87
CA GLY A 70 -2.72 -6.99 15.05
C GLY A 70 -3.54 -6.64 16.28
N PHE A 71 -4.81 -6.30 16.14
CA PHE A 71 -5.70 -5.97 17.25
C PHE A 71 -6.56 -7.17 17.70
N THR A 72 -6.51 -8.30 17.01
CA THR A 72 -7.25 -9.50 17.40
C THR A 72 -6.44 -10.33 18.38
N ARG A 73 -7.13 -10.89 19.40
CA ARG A 73 -6.48 -11.79 20.36
C ARG A 73 -5.88 -13.01 19.61
N PRO A 74 -4.66 -13.44 19.93
CA PRO A 74 -4.09 -14.65 19.34
C PRO A 74 -4.87 -15.90 19.78
N ASP A 75 -5.17 -16.80 18.84
CA ASP A 75 -5.66 -18.14 19.16
C ASP A 75 -4.55 -18.99 19.83
N LYS A 76 -3.28 -18.69 19.50
CA LYS A 76 -2.04 -19.19 20.13
C LYS A 76 -1.01 -18.06 20.18
N TYR A 77 -0.23 -17.99 21.25
CA TYR A 77 0.89 -17.05 21.35
C TYR A 77 2.02 -17.54 20.43
N GLU A 78 2.22 -16.86 19.30
CA GLU A 78 3.44 -17.01 18.48
C GLU A 78 4.35 -15.84 18.88
N PRO A 79 5.51 -16.10 19.51
CA PRO A 79 6.45 -15.04 19.87
C PRO A 79 6.81 -14.20 18.65
N ALA A 80 6.84 -12.87 18.80
CA ALA A 80 7.27 -11.97 17.73
C ALA A 80 8.66 -12.33 17.18
N GLU A 81 9.51 -12.92 18.02
CA GLU A 81 10.84 -13.41 17.66
C GLU A 81 10.80 -14.55 16.62
N GLU A 82 9.81 -15.45 16.68
CA GLU A 82 9.67 -16.55 15.72
C GLU A 82 9.34 -16.03 14.32
N THR A 83 8.63 -14.90 14.23
CA THR A 83 8.37 -14.22 12.95
C THR A 83 9.70 -13.84 12.27
N PHE A 84 10.69 -13.40 13.05
CA PHE A 84 12.00 -12.97 12.54
C PHE A 84 13.00 -14.11 12.35
N ALA A 85 12.76 -15.27 12.94
CA ALA A 85 13.64 -16.45 12.89
C ALA A 85 13.55 -17.24 11.56
N VAL A 86 13.23 -16.58 10.43
CA VAL A 86 13.03 -17.21 9.12
C VAL A 86 14.10 -16.83 8.10
N GLY A 87 14.08 -17.46 6.93
CA GLY A 87 14.95 -17.07 5.81
C GLY A 87 16.40 -17.55 5.90
N THR A 88 16.68 -18.59 6.68
CA THR A 88 17.93 -19.36 6.61
C THR A 88 17.67 -20.70 5.90
N PRO A 89 18.71 -21.46 5.47
CA PRO A 89 18.49 -22.81 4.93
C PRO A 89 17.76 -23.76 5.90
N ARG A 90 17.88 -23.54 7.22
CA ARG A 90 17.26 -24.39 8.25
C ARG A 90 15.86 -23.94 8.65
N THR A 91 15.50 -22.68 8.40
CA THR A 91 14.25 -22.07 8.87
C THR A 91 13.31 -21.66 7.74
N THR A 92 13.72 -21.84 6.48
CA THR A 92 12.79 -21.73 5.34
C THR A 92 11.95 -23.02 5.29
N PRO A 93 10.62 -22.94 5.39
CA PRO A 93 9.78 -24.13 5.33
C PRO A 93 9.81 -24.75 3.92
N PRO A 94 9.67 -26.08 3.80
CA PRO A 94 9.39 -26.73 2.52
C PRO A 94 8.10 -26.19 1.89
N LEU A 95 8.04 -26.16 0.56
CA LEU A 95 6.93 -25.55 -0.16
C LEU A 95 5.55 -26.16 0.17
N ALA A 96 5.51 -27.46 0.50
CA ALA A 96 4.29 -28.16 0.93
C ALA A 96 3.74 -27.70 2.30
N GLN A 97 4.57 -27.03 3.11
CA GLN A 97 4.22 -26.51 4.43
C GLN A 97 3.99 -24.98 4.42
N VAL A 98 4.16 -24.34 3.25
CA VAL A 98 3.93 -22.91 3.12
C VAL A 98 2.44 -22.63 3.14
N ALA A 99 2.02 -21.73 4.04
CA ALA A 99 0.63 -21.30 4.13
C ALA A 99 0.20 -20.62 2.82
N THR A 100 -0.91 -21.09 2.26
CA THR A 100 -1.53 -20.52 1.04
C THR A 100 -2.66 -19.54 1.36
N GLU A 101 -3.00 -19.41 2.64
CA GLU A 101 -4.01 -18.48 3.13
C GLU A 101 -3.41 -17.08 3.36
N TRP A 102 -4.28 -16.08 3.52
CA TRP A 102 -3.87 -14.72 3.83
C TRP A 102 -3.19 -14.67 5.22
N PRO A 103 -1.94 -14.17 5.30
CA PRO A 103 -1.28 -13.95 6.57
C PRO A 103 -2.05 -13.01 7.49
N ARG A 104 -1.77 -13.12 8.79
CA ARG A 104 -2.27 -12.24 9.84
C ARG A 104 -1.10 -11.39 10.36
N PRO A 105 -0.71 -10.31 9.67
CA PRO A 105 0.42 -9.49 10.10
C PRO A 105 0.09 -8.77 11.41
N ARG A 106 0.92 -8.94 12.44
CA ARG A 106 0.73 -8.40 13.78
C ARG A 106 1.94 -7.63 14.27
N VAL A 107 3.14 -8.12 13.98
CA VAL A 107 4.38 -7.54 14.50
C VAL A 107 4.56 -6.11 13.98
N TYR A 108 4.12 -5.82 12.75
CA TYR A 108 4.18 -4.45 12.24
C TYR A 108 3.40 -3.43 13.07
N TRP A 109 2.28 -3.81 13.71
CA TRP A 109 1.55 -2.91 14.63
C TRP A 109 2.35 -2.65 15.91
N HIS A 110 3.04 -3.66 16.44
CA HIS A 110 3.90 -3.51 17.61
C HIS A 110 5.06 -2.56 17.32
N ILE A 111 5.69 -2.73 16.14
CA ILE A 111 6.72 -1.81 15.67
C ILE A 111 6.13 -0.42 15.46
N LEU A 112 5.01 -0.26 14.76
CA LEU A 112 4.41 1.05 14.50
C LEU A 112 4.03 1.78 15.80
N LEU A 113 3.27 1.14 16.69
CA LEU A 113 2.83 1.78 17.94
C LEU A 113 4.00 2.04 18.90
N GLY A 114 4.92 1.09 19.03
CA GLY A 114 6.12 1.26 19.84
C GLY A 114 6.99 2.40 19.34
N THR A 115 7.13 2.53 18.01
CA THR A 115 7.94 3.59 17.41
C THR A 115 7.27 4.96 17.45
N LEU A 116 5.95 5.04 17.31
CA LEU A 116 5.19 6.28 17.56
C LEU A 116 5.36 6.74 19.01
N LEU A 117 5.33 5.80 19.97
CA LEU A 117 5.60 6.11 21.38
C LEU A 117 7.03 6.62 21.58
N VAL A 118 8.04 5.93 21.02
CA VAL A 118 9.44 6.38 21.10
C VAL A 118 9.60 7.77 20.47
N TYR A 119 9.00 8.02 19.30
CA TYR A 119 9.03 9.33 18.64
C TYR A 119 8.44 10.42 19.54
N PHE A 120 7.27 10.15 20.14
CA PHE A 120 6.63 11.06 21.07
C PHE A 120 7.51 11.37 22.29
N LEU A 121 8.12 10.35 22.91
CA LEU A 121 9.00 10.53 24.06
C LEU A 121 10.25 11.34 23.71
N LEU A 122 10.86 11.09 22.55
CA LEU A 122 12.00 11.86 22.06
C LEU A 122 11.60 13.31 21.78
N ARG A 123 10.43 13.52 21.16
CA ARG A 123 9.91 14.86 20.91
C ARG A 123 9.63 15.62 22.20
N LEU A 124 9.05 14.97 23.20
CA LEU A 124 8.84 15.52 24.53
C LEU A 124 10.17 15.95 25.17
N GLY A 125 11.20 15.10 25.09
CA GLY A 125 12.56 15.42 25.54
C GLY A 125 13.14 16.66 24.86
N PHE A 126 12.94 16.78 23.55
CA PHE A 126 13.41 17.92 22.77
C PHE A 126 12.64 19.22 23.09
N THR A 127 11.30 19.18 23.13
CA THR A 127 10.47 20.40 23.26
C THR A 127 10.20 20.81 24.70
N SER A 128 9.86 19.87 25.58
CA SER A 128 9.43 20.20 26.94
C SER A 128 10.58 20.33 27.93
N PHE A 129 11.71 19.68 27.63
CA PHE A 129 12.94 19.80 28.43
C PHE A 129 14.03 20.62 27.74
N GLU A 130 13.74 21.18 26.55
CA GLU A 130 14.65 22.02 25.76
C GLU A 130 16.04 21.38 25.55
N ASN A 131 16.10 20.04 25.50
CA ASN A 131 17.34 19.31 25.46
C ASN A 131 17.65 18.83 24.03
N ILE A 132 18.61 19.51 23.39
CA ILE A 132 19.02 19.24 22.01
C ILE A 132 19.57 17.83 21.80
N ASN A 133 19.99 17.11 22.85
CA ASN A 133 20.49 15.74 22.72
C ASN A 133 19.39 14.75 22.28
N PHE A 134 18.11 15.11 22.41
CA PHE A 134 17.00 14.32 21.88
C PHE A 134 16.82 14.47 20.36
N LEU A 135 17.36 15.54 19.77
CA LEU A 135 17.18 15.88 18.36
C LEU A 135 17.68 14.78 17.40
N PRO A 136 18.91 14.24 17.51
CA PRO A 136 19.36 13.17 16.63
C PRO A 136 18.43 11.95 16.68
N GLY A 137 17.95 11.61 17.89
CA GLY A 137 16.95 10.57 18.08
C GLY A 137 15.66 10.88 17.34
N THR A 138 15.09 12.07 17.51
CA THR A 138 13.85 12.48 16.82
C THR A 138 13.99 12.40 15.30
N LEU A 139 15.13 12.82 14.75
CA LEU A 139 15.40 12.76 13.31
C LEU A 139 15.45 11.32 12.80
N VAL A 140 16.24 10.46 13.43
CA VAL A 140 16.38 9.05 13.04
C VAL A 140 15.06 8.30 13.18
N VAL A 141 14.38 8.49 14.31
CA VAL A 141 13.11 7.81 14.60
C VAL A 141 12.02 8.28 13.63
N GLY A 142 11.86 9.58 13.42
CA GLY A 142 10.87 10.11 12.48
C GLY A 142 11.13 9.67 11.04
N ALA A 143 12.40 9.57 10.64
CA ALA A 143 12.77 9.20 9.28
C ALA A 143 12.58 7.71 8.97
N PHE A 144 13.02 6.81 9.86
CA PHE A 144 13.15 5.37 9.51
C PHE A 144 12.05 4.49 10.04
N LEU A 145 11.42 4.83 11.17
CA LEU A 145 10.67 3.83 11.92
C LEU A 145 9.30 3.52 11.33
N VAL A 146 8.59 4.52 10.80
CA VAL A 146 7.33 4.27 10.08
C VAL A 146 7.57 3.50 8.77
N PRO A 147 8.55 3.88 7.90
CA PRO A 147 8.92 3.04 6.76
C PRO A 147 9.29 1.60 7.15
N LEU A 148 10.03 1.42 8.26
CA LEU A 148 10.40 0.10 8.76
C LEU A 148 9.18 -0.73 9.17
N ALA A 149 8.18 -0.14 9.81
CA ALA A 149 6.93 -0.84 10.13
C ALA A 149 6.24 -1.38 8.85
N VAL A 150 6.24 -0.60 7.77
CA VAL A 150 5.69 -1.04 6.48
C VAL A 150 6.53 -2.17 5.85
N VAL A 151 7.85 -2.14 6.01
CA VAL A 151 8.72 -3.26 5.60
C VAL A 151 8.43 -4.51 6.42
N VAL A 152 8.21 -4.39 7.73
CA VAL A 152 7.82 -5.52 8.60
C VAL A 152 6.48 -6.09 8.18
N PHE A 153 5.51 -5.24 7.78
CA PHE A 153 4.27 -5.71 7.18
C PHE A 153 4.54 -6.58 5.95
N PHE A 154 5.36 -6.12 4.99
CA PHE A 154 5.71 -6.93 3.82
C PHE A 154 6.51 -8.20 4.17
N PHE A 155 7.29 -8.16 5.24
CA PHE A 155 8.02 -9.31 5.75
C PHE A 155 7.07 -10.39 6.29
N GLU A 156 6.05 -9.99 7.07
CA GLU A 156 5.00 -10.89 7.54
C GLU A 156 4.13 -11.42 6.39
N MET A 157 3.93 -10.62 5.33
CA MET A 157 3.21 -11.03 4.12
C MET A 157 4.01 -11.98 3.21
N ASN A 158 5.32 -12.12 3.41
CA ASN A 158 6.17 -13.02 2.64
C ASN A 158 6.00 -14.49 3.08
N THR A 159 4.91 -15.12 2.64
CA THR A 159 4.56 -16.50 3.01
C THR A 159 5.63 -17.57 2.72
N PRO A 160 6.49 -17.45 1.68
CA PRO A 160 7.57 -18.42 1.51
C PRO A 160 8.59 -18.43 2.65
N LYS A 161 8.60 -17.40 3.52
CA LYS A 161 9.49 -17.30 4.69
C LYS A 161 10.97 -17.56 4.36
N ASN A 162 11.37 -17.25 3.13
CA ASN A 162 12.70 -17.56 2.57
C ASN A 162 13.69 -16.38 2.64
N VAL A 163 13.24 -15.19 3.04
CA VAL A 163 14.04 -13.97 3.22
C VAL A 163 14.32 -13.75 4.70
N SER A 164 15.59 -13.53 5.07
CA SER A 164 15.97 -13.27 6.47
C SER A 164 15.99 -11.79 6.79
N VAL A 165 15.89 -11.46 8.08
CA VAL A 165 16.04 -10.08 8.57
C VAL A 165 17.37 -9.46 8.15
N TYR A 166 18.45 -10.26 8.08
CA TYR A 166 19.74 -9.81 7.54
C TYR A 166 19.61 -9.27 6.11
N GLN A 167 18.90 -9.97 5.23
CA GLN A 167 18.72 -9.54 3.84
C GLN A 167 17.81 -8.31 3.75
N VAL A 168 16.77 -8.24 4.57
CA VAL A 168 15.92 -7.05 4.68
C VAL A 168 16.74 -5.84 5.11
N GLY A 169 17.53 -5.97 6.18
CA GLY A 169 18.41 -4.92 6.69
C GLY A 169 19.47 -4.50 5.67
N LYS A 170 20.06 -5.46 4.94
CA LYS A 170 20.99 -5.17 3.83
C LYS A 170 20.33 -4.34 2.74
N MET A 171 19.14 -4.71 2.28
CA MET A 171 18.44 -3.97 1.23
C MET A 171 17.94 -2.61 1.71
N LEU A 172 17.54 -2.50 2.97
CA LEU A 172 17.17 -1.23 3.59
C LEU A 172 18.35 -0.27 3.66
N LEU A 173 19.46 -0.68 4.28
CA LEU A 173 20.61 0.22 4.49
C LEU A 173 21.42 0.40 3.21
N PHE A 174 21.95 -0.69 2.66
CA PHE A 174 22.85 -0.63 1.50
C PHE A 174 22.08 -0.37 0.20
N GLY A 175 20.93 -1.03 0.02
CA GLY A 175 20.08 -0.78 -1.15
C GLY A 175 19.47 0.62 -1.15
N GLY A 176 18.97 1.11 -0.02
CA GLY A 176 18.47 2.49 0.11
C GLY A 176 19.54 3.54 -0.21
N THR A 177 20.75 3.37 0.33
CA THR A 177 21.90 4.26 0.06
C THR A 177 22.31 4.21 -1.41
N LEU A 178 22.40 3.02 -2.00
CA LEU A 178 22.73 2.87 -3.41
C LEU A 178 21.67 3.52 -4.31
N GLY A 179 20.39 3.41 -3.94
CA GLY A 179 19.30 4.07 -4.63
C GLY A 179 19.48 5.58 -4.67
N LEU A 180 19.82 6.21 -3.53
CA LEU A 180 20.11 7.65 -3.46
C LEU A 180 21.30 8.04 -4.34
N ILE A 181 22.41 7.31 -4.25
CA ILE A 181 23.60 7.59 -5.08
C ILE A 181 23.26 7.47 -6.56
N ALA A 182 22.54 6.41 -6.96
CA ALA A 182 22.12 6.22 -8.33
C ALA A 182 21.21 7.36 -8.81
N THR A 183 20.27 7.81 -7.97
CA THR A 183 19.42 8.98 -8.26
C THR A 183 20.25 10.23 -8.52
N LEU A 184 21.26 10.53 -7.69
CA LEU A 184 22.13 11.69 -7.90
C LEU A 184 22.90 11.60 -9.22
N VAL A 185 23.46 10.43 -9.53
CA VAL A 185 24.17 10.21 -10.80
C VAL A 185 23.24 10.40 -12.00
N ILE A 186 22.01 9.89 -11.94
CA ILE A 186 21.03 10.04 -13.03
C ILE A 186 20.58 11.50 -13.15
N ALA A 187 20.41 12.21 -12.03
CA ALA A 187 20.01 13.62 -12.03
C ALA A 187 21.08 14.54 -12.65
N ASP A 188 22.37 14.23 -12.45
CA ASP A 188 23.47 14.96 -13.10
C ASP A 188 23.45 14.78 -14.63
N LEU A 189 22.98 13.63 -15.12
CA LEU A 189 22.84 13.33 -16.55
C LEU A 189 21.56 13.93 -17.16
N ILE A 190 20.46 13.93 -16.40
CA ILE A 190 19.14 14.35 -16.86
C ILE A 190 18.69 15.56 -16.05
N ARG A 191 19.03 16.75 -16.55
CA ARG A 191 18.70 18.03 -15.89
C ARG A 191 17.23 18.40 -16.06
N GLY A 192 16.71 19.17 -15.10
CA GLY A 192 15.36 19.74 -15.14
C GLY A 192 14.36 19.06 -14.20
N SER A 193 14.82 18.13 -13.35
CA SER A 193 14.01 17.57 -12.27
C SER A 193 13.77 18.60 -11.16
N GLY A 194 12.66 18.45 -10.46
CA GLY A 194 12.27 19.35 -9.38
C GLY A 194 10.89 18.99 -8.82
N THR A 195 10.33 19.89 -8.02
CA THR A 195 8.99 19.73 -7.44
C THR A 195 8.09 20.91 -7.81
N GLY A 196 6.78 20.78 -7.60
CA GLY A 196 5.79 21.82 -7.87
C GLY A 196 5.14 21.69 -9.24
N GLU A 197 5.92 21.88 -10.31
CA GLU A 197 5.44 21.79 -11.69
C GLU A 197 5.39 20.33 -12.18
N LEU A 198 4.43 20.02 -13.08
CA LEU A 198 4.17 18.65 -13.53
C LEU A 198 5.36 17.98 -14.21
N VAL A 199 6.02 18.67 -15.15
CA VAL A 199 7.12 18.07 -15.92
C VAL A 199 8.36 17.83 -15.06
N PRO A 200 8.86 18.83 -14.28
CA PRO A 200 9.95 18.60 -13.34
C PRO A 200 9.67 17.50 -12.31
N ALA A 201 8.44 17.45 -11.77
CA ALA A 201 8.03 16.45 -10.79
C ALA A 201 8.00 15.02 -11.39
N LEU A 202 7.44 14.86 -12.59
CA LEU A 202 7.50 13.58 -13.30
C LEU A 202 8.95 13.16 -13.60
N LEU A 203 9.82 14.13 -13.91
CA LEU A 203 11.23 13.85 -14.15
C LEU A 203 11.93 13.38 -12.87
N THR A 204 11.65 14.00 -11.72
CA THR A 204 12.08 13.50 -10.40
C THR A 204 11.63 12.06 -10.21
N GLY A 205 10.35 11.76 -10.45
CA GLY A 205 9.83 10.39 -10.40
C GLY A 205 10.60 9.41 -11.29
N VAL A 206 10.93 9.78 -12.54
CA VAL A 206 11.74 8.97 -13.45
C VAL A 206 13.11 8.67 -12.86
N ILE A 207 13.83 9.70 -12.41
CA ILE A 207 15.20 9.59 -11.90
C ILE A 207 15.22 8.74 -10.63
N GLU A 208 14.33 9.05 -9.71
CA GLU A 208 14.26 8.43 -8.40
C GLU A 208 13.85 6.97 -8.46
N GLU A 209 12.77 6.64 -9.15
CA GLU A 209 12.29 5.26 -9.23
C GLU A 209 13.24 4.38 -10.06
N THR A 210 13.96 4.97 -11.03
CA THR A 210 15.05 4.28 -11.73
C THR A 210 16.23 4.01 -10.80
N GLY A 211 16.66 5.00 -10.01
CA GLY A 211 17.72 4.84 -9.01
C GLY A 211 17.42 3.71 -8.03
N LYS A 212 16.21 3.68 -7.47
CA LYS A 212 15.75 2.61 -6.57
C LYS A 212 15.68 1.25 -7.27
N LEU A 213 15.23 1.18 -8.53
CA LEU A 213 15.26 -0.06 -9.31
C LEU A 213 16.68 -0.60 -9.49
N THR A 214 17.69 0.25 -9.75
CA THR A 214 19.08 -0.22 -9.86
C THR A 214 19.59 -0.88 -8.58
N ALA A 215 19.15 -0.41 -7.40
CA ALA A 215 19.54 -1.01 -6.13
C ALA A 215 19.02 -2.45 -5.97
N LEU A 216 17.90 -2.82 -6.61
CA LEU A 216 17.39 -4.19 -6.57
C LEU A 216 18.29 -5.19 -7.31
N LEU A 217 19.17 -4.72 -8.20
CA LEU A 217 20.12 -5.57 -8.93
C LEU A 217 21.13 -6.24 -7.99
N LEU A 218 21.34 -5.69 -6.79
CA LEU A 218 22.16 -6.30 -5.74
C LEU A 218 21.72 -7.72 -5.36
N ILE A 219 20.44 -8.03 -5.53
CA ILE A 219 19.85 -9.32 -5.13
C ILE A 219 19.07 -10.01 -6.25
N ALA A 220 18.82 -9.33 -7.37
CA ALA A 220 18.07 -9.86 -8.51
C ALA A 220 18.67 -11.16 -9.10
N GLY A 221 19.99 -11.34 -9.03
CA GLY A 221 20.66 -12.56 -9.50
C GLY A 221 20.55 -13.77 -8.57
N ASN A 222 20.00 -13.62 -7.35
CA ASN A 222 20.01 -14.69 -6.37
C ASN A 222 18.82 -15.66 -6.58
N ALA A 223 19.11 -16.90 -6.99
CA ALA A 223 18.12 -17.93 -7.28
C ALA A 223 17.26 -18.34 -6.08
N ARG A 224 17.73 -18.07 -4.84
CA ARG A 224 16.98 -18.35 -3.59
C ARG A 224 15.63 -17.63 -3.51
N TYR A 225 15.48 -16.53 -4.23
CA TYR A 225 14.32 -15.65 -4.14
C TYR A 225 13.54 -15.61 -5.45
N PRO A 226 12.72 -16.62 -5.81
CA PRO A 226 11.99 -16.64 -7.08
C PRO A 226 10.61 -15.97 -7.04
N TRP A 227 10.14 -15.56 -5.86
CA TRP A 227 8.73 -15.21 -5.65
C TRP A 227 8.46 -13.72 -5.86
N ILE A 228 7.27 -13.38 -6.37
CA ILE A 228 6.76 -12.01 -6.46
C ILE A 228 6.82 -11.32 -5.10
N LEU A 229 6.46 -12.04 -4.03
CA LEU A 229 6.51 -11.54 -2.65
C LEU A 229 7.94 -11.20 -2.19
N ASN A 230 8.97 -11.87 -2.73
CA ASN A 230 10.36 -11.51 -2.43
C ASN A 230 10.74 -10.18 -3.07
N GLY A 231 10.39 -10.00 -4.35
CA GLY A 231 10.62 -8.73 -5.05
C GLY A 231 9.87 -7.59 -4.39
N LEU A 232 8.63 -7.83 -3.94
CA LEU A 232 7.83 -6.86 -3.17
C LEU A 232 8.53 -6.44 -1.88
N LEU A 233 9.00 -7.40 -1.09
CA LEU A 233 9.70 -7.15 0.18
C LEU A 233 11.04 -6.43 -0.03
N PHE A 234 11.86 -6.86 -1.00
CA PHE A 234 13.14 -6.19 -1.28
C PHE A 234 12.92 -4.78 -1.83
N GLY A 235 11.92 -4.60 -2.70
CA GLY A 235 11.50 -3.29 -3.19
C GLY A 235 11.07 -2.37 -2.05
N ALA A 236 10.23 -2.87 -1.14
CA ALA A 236 9.81 -2.12 0.03
C ALA A 236 10.99 -1.76 0.94
N ALA A 237 11.93 -2.69 1.16
CA ALA A 237 13.12 -2.42 1.96
C ALA A 237 13.99 -1.30 1.36
N VAL A 238 14.27 -1.36 0.04
CA VAL A 238 15.00 -0.29 -0.67
C VAL A 238 14.25 1.04 -0.57
N GLY A 239 12.94 1.05 -0.85
CA GLY A 239 12.12 2.26 -0.80
C GLY A 239 12.06 2.87 0.60
N ALA A 240 12.01 2.05 1.65
CA ALA A 240 12.05 2.49 3.04
C ALA A 240 13.40 3.07 3.44
N GLY A 241 14.49 2.42 3.02
CA GLY A 241 15.84 2.94 3.21
C GLY A 241 16.03 4.29 2.55
N PHE A 242 15.66 4.38 1.26
CA PHE A 242 15.70 5.62 0.49
C PHE A 242 14.90 6.73 1.19
N ALA A 243 13.63 6.46 1.53
CA ALA A 243 12.75 7.42 2.19
C ALA A 243 13.32 7.88 3.54
N GLY A 244 13.88 6.97 4.34
CA GLY A 244 14.48 7.29 5.62
C GLY A 244 15.71 8.19 5.47
N PHE A 245 16.67 7.82 4.62
CA PHE A 245 17.88 8.63 4.43
C PHE A 245 17.54 10.00 3.83
N GLU A 246 16.66 10.06 2.84
CA GLU A 246 16.22 11.30 2.23
C GLU A 246 15.52 12.22 3.25
N SER A 247 14.57 11.68 4.02
CA SER A 247 13.84 12.44 5.03
C SER A 247 14.77 12.95 6.14
N SER A 248 15.77 12.14 6.53
CA SER A 248 16.77 12.56 7.51
C SER A 248 17.65 13.70 6.98
N GLY A 249 17.98 13.69 5.69
CA GLY A 249 18.74 14.75 5.02
C GLY A 249 17.97 16.06 4.99
N TYR A 250 16.70 16.04 4.55
CA TYR A 250 15.87 17.24 4.55
C TYR A 250 15.70 17.81 5.96
N ALA A 251 15.39 16.98 6.95
CA ALA A 251 15.21 17.44 8.32
C ALA A 251 16.52 17.98 8.93
N PHE A 252 17.68 17.44 8.54
CA PHE A 252 18.98 17.98 8.93
C PHE A 252 19.23 19.35 8.29
N VAL A 253 18.89 19.55 7.02
CA VAL A 253 19.03 20.86 6.36
C VAL A 253 18.05 21.89 6.96
N ASP A 254 16.80 21.50 7.20
CA ASP A 254 15.77 22.35 7.79
C ASP A 254 16.20 22.86 9.19
N LEU A 255 16.93 22.05 9.96
CA LEU A 255 17.50 22.46 11.25
C LEU A 255 18.41 23.69 11.15
N PHE A 256 19.28 23.75 10.13
CA PHE A 256 20.20 24.88 9.93
C PHE A 256 19.54 26.07 9.22
N GLY A 257 18.44 25.82 8.50
CA GLY A 257 17.67 26.85 7.80
C GLY A 257 16.62 27.50 8.69
N SER A 258 15.49 26.81 8.87
CA SER A 258 14.30 27.32 9.57
C SER A 258 14.25 26.94 11.04
N GLY A 259 14.97 25.90 11.47
CA GLY A 259 14.83 25.27 12.78
C GLY A 259 13.51 24.51 12.97
N ASP A 260 12.68 24.39 11.93
CA ASP A 260 11.37 23.74 12.00
C ASP A 260 11.48 22.24 11.70
N LEU A 261 10.95 21.42 12.62
CA LEU A 261 10.93 19.96 12.53
C LEU A 261 9.52 19.43 12.20
N SER A 262 8.58 20.29 11.84
CA SER A 262 7.24 19.89 11.39
C SER A 262 7.31 18.98 10.15
N ASN A 263 8.27 19.23 9.26
CA ASN A 263 8.52 18.45 8.05
C ASN A 263 8.74 16.96 8.35
N ILE A 264 9.62 16.64 9.32
CA ILE A 264 9.89 15.22 9.64
C ILE A 264 8.66 14.51 10.20
N SER A 265 7.80 15.22 10.93
CA SER A 265 6.54 14.68 11.47
C SER A 265 5.57 14.33 10.33
N LEU A 266 5.43 15.25 9.37
CA LEU A 266 4.57 15.04 8.20
C LEU A 266 5.09 13.91 7.32
N ARG A 267 6.41 13.86 7.06
CA ARG A 267 7.03 12.78 6.28
C ARG A 267 6.91 11.43 6.98
N ALA A 268 7.06 11.38 8.31
CA ALA A 268 6.82 10.16 9.10
C ALA A 268 5.37 9.67 8.94
N PHE A 269 4.39 10.58 9.03
CA PHE A 269 2.98 10.25 8.83
C PHE A 269 2.69 9.75 7.40
N LEU A 270 3.32 10.37 6.40
CA LEU A 270 3.10 10.06 4.99
C LEU A 270 3.93 8.86 4.48
N ALA A 271 4.90 8.39 5.25
CA ALA A 271 5.79 7.29 4.88
C ALA A 271 5.10 6.02 4.32
N PRO A 272 3.92 5.59 4.83
CA PRO A 272 3.23 4.43 4.29
C PRO A 272 2.69 4.60 2.87
N PHE A 273 2.64 5.82 2.35
CA PHE A 273 1.92 6.18 1.12
C PHE A 273 2.81 6.47 -0.08
N GLY A 274 4.14 6.45 0.09
CA GLY A 274 5.11 6.87 -0.92
C GLY A 274 6.09 5.78 -1.34
N HIS A 275 7.38 6.12 -1.32
CA HIS A 275 8.48 5.33 -1.88
C HIS A 275 8.45 3.83 -1.54
N VAL A 276 8.09 3.45 -0.31
CA VAL A 276 8.08 2.05 0.14
C VAL A 276 7.20 1.19 -0.78
N ILE A 277 5.97 1.63 -1.04
CA ILE A 277 5.01 0.86 -1.84
C ILE A 277 5.28 0.97 -3.34
N TRP A 278 5.80 2.11 -3.80
CA TRP A 278 6.14 2.29 -5.22
C TRP A 278 7.32 1.40 -5.63
N THR A 279 8.40 1.41 -4.85
CA THR A 279 9.56 0.55 -5.11
C THR A 279 9.21 -0.92 -4.87
N GLY A 280 8.37 -1.23 -3.87
CA GLY A 280 7.80 -2.57 -3.69
C GLY A 280 7.08 -3.09 -4.93
N MET A 281 6.23 -2.27 -5.54
CA MET A 281 5.51 -2.59 -6.78
C MET A 281 6.46 -2.87 -7.95
N ILE A 282 7.53 -2.08 -8.11
CA ILE A 282 8.56 -2.30 -9.13
C ILE A 282 9.30 -3.62 -8.89
N GLY A 283 9.71 -3.88 -7.64
CA GLY A 283 10.39 -5.11 -7.28
C GLY A 283 9.53 -6.35 -7.52
N ALA A 284 8.24 -6.29 -7.19
CA ALA A 284 7.28 -7.34 -7.50
C ALA A 284 7.17 -7.62 -9.01
N ALA A 285 7.21 -6.57 -9.83
CA ALA A 285 7.21 -6.69 -11.29
C ALA A 285 8.44 -7.45 -11.81
N LEU A 286 9.63 -7.06 -11.32
CA LEU A 286 10.88 -7.67 -11.74
C LEU A 286 10.93 -9.15 -11.36
N TRP A 287 10.50 -9.50 -10.14
CA TRP A 287 10.45 -10.89 -9.69
C TRP A 287 9.35 -11.71 -10.38
N LYS A 288 8.23 -11.09 -10.78
CA LYS A 288 7.22 -11.73 -11.62
C LYS A 288 7.82 -12.17 -12.96
N VAL A 289 8.56 -11.28 -13.63
CA VAL A 289 9.19 -11.57 -14.92
C VAL A 289 10.32 -12.57 -14.76
N ARG A 290 11.19 -12.39 -13.76
CA ARG A 290 12.34 -13.27 -13.52
C ARG A 290 11.92 -14.68 -13.14
N GLY A 291 11.03 -14.81 -12.16
CA GLY A 291 10.64 -16.09 -11.56
C GLY A 291 11.87 -16.91 -11.12
N LYS A 292 11.92 -18.16 -11.57
CA LYS A 292 13.03 -19.11 -11.31
C LYS A 292 14.21 -19.00 -12.30
N ARG A 293 14.11 -18.16 -13.33
CA ARG A 293 15.18 -18.01 -14.33
C ARG A 293 16.33 -17.17 -13.78
N PRO A 294 17.57 -17.33 -14.31
CA PRO A 294 18.65 -16.38 -14.06
C PRO A 294 18.23 -14.95 -14.43
N PHE A 295 18.78 -13.97 -13.75
CA PHE A 295 18.52 -12.57 -14.09
C PHE A 295 19.22 -12.21 -15.41
N GLU A 296 18.49 -11.51 -16.28
CA GLU A 296 18.99 -10.94 -17.53
C GLU A 296 18.58 -9.47 -17.59
N PHE A 297 19.48 -8.58 -18.02
CA PHE A 297 19.20 -7.14 -18.09
C PHE A 297 17.99 -6.81 -18.98
N GLY A 298 17.74 -7.59 -20.03
CA GLY A 298 16.56 -7.43 -20.88
C GLY A 298 15.22 -7.55 -20.13
N MET A 299 15.20 -8.20 -18.96
CA MET A 299 14.00 -8.29 -18.12
C MET A 299 13.56 -6.94 -17.57
N LEU A 300 14.46 -5.97 -17.43
CA LEU A 300 14.13 -4.61 -16.99
C LEU A 300 13.23 -3.88 -18.01
N LEU A 301 13.35 -4.22 -19.28
CA LEU A 301 12.57 -3.66 -20.38
C LEU A 301 11.31 -4.47 -20.68
N HIS A 302 11.04 -5.55 -19.93
CA HIS A 302 9.83 -6.34 -20.11
C HIS A 302 8.59 -5.46 -19.85
N PRO A 303 7.52 -5.56 -20.67
CA PRO A 303 6.34 -4.70 -20.55
C PRO A 303 5.76 -4.63 -19.14
N THR A 304 5.70 -5.75 -18.42
CA THR A 304 5.22 -5.78 -17.03
C THR A 304 6.06 -4.91 -16.08
N VAL A 305 7.39 -4.89 -16.21
CA VAL A 305 8.29 -4.06 -15.38
C VAL A 305 8.12 -2.60 -15.77
N VAL A 306 8.18 -2.29 -17.06
CA VAL A 306 8.07 -0.93 -17.58
C VAL A 306 6.73 -0.29 -17.19
N LYS A 307 5.60 -1.01 -17.32
CA LYS A 307 4.29 -0.50 -16.94
C LYS A 307 4.19 -0.18 -15.44
N ARG A 308 4.68 -1.07 -14.57
CA ARG A 308 4.64 -0.85 -13.10
C ARG A 308 5.61 0.25 -12.66
N TRP A 309 6.78 0.33 -13.29
CA TRP A 309 7.70 1.46 -13.13
C TRP A 309 7.06 2.77 -13.57
N LEU A 310 6.42 2.82 -14.74
CA LEU A 310 5.75 4.02 -15.23
C LEU A 310 4.63 4.48 -14.28
N VAL A 311 3.86 3.55 -13.71
CA VAL A 311 2.86 3.90 -12.70
C VAL A 311 3.51 4.45 -11.43
N ALA A 312 4.61 3.87 -10.95
CA ALA A 312 5.36 4.44 -9.83
C ALA A 312 5.86 5.86 -10.13
N VAL A 313 6.42 6.09 -11.32
CA VAL A 313 6.85 7.42 -11.79
C VAL A 313 5.70 8.42 -11.79
N ILE A 314 4.52 8.02 -12.29
CA ILE A 314 3.34 8.91 -12.32
C ILE A 314 2.85 9.20 -10.91
N LEU A 315 2.74 8.19 -10.04
CA LEU A 315 2.32 8.40 -8.65
C LEU A 315 3.29 9.31 -7.90
N HIS A 316 4.58 9.12 -8.11
CA HIS A 316 5.64 9.95 -7.53
C HIS A 316 5.61 11.38 -8.09
N GLY A 317 5.60 11.56 -9.40
CA GLY A 317 5.53 12.89 -9.99
C GLY A 317 4.29 13.64 -9.52
N LEU A 318 3.12 12.99 -9.49
CA LEU A 318 1.91 13.60 -8.93
C LEU A 318 2.05 13.92 -7.44
N TRP A 319 2.78 13.12 -6.66
CA TRP A 319 3.05 13.41 -5.25
C TRP A 319 3.81 14.73 -5.07
N ASP A 320 4.77 14.99 -5.96
CA ASP A 320 5.66 16.16 -5.93
C ASP A 320 5.06 17.42 -6.58
N THR A 321 3.92 17.30 -7.26
CA THR A 321 3.20 18.46 -7.78
C THR A 321 2.42 19.21 -6.70
N ARG A 322 2.04 20.46 -7.01
CA ARG A 322 1.10 21.26 -6.20
C ARG A 322 -0.26 21.40 -6.89
N ILE A 323 -0.87 20.29 -7.31
CA ILE A 323 -2.17 20.32 -8.01
C ILE A 323 -3.30 20.72 -7.04
N LEU A 324 -3.34 20.10 -5.86
CA LEU A 324 -4.25 20.48 -4.79
C LEU A 324 -3.55 21.51 -3.89
N HIS A 325 -3.99 22.76 -3.96
CA HIS A 325 -3.50 23.84 -3.10
C HIS A 325 -4.14 23.78 -1.69
N THR A 326 -3.87 22.70 -0.94
CA THR A 326 -4.42 22.47 0.40
C THR A 326 -3.33 22.44 1.47
N THR A 327 -3.65 22.88 2.69
CA THR A 327 -2.76 22.79 3.85
C THR A 327 -2.62 21.36 4.38
N LEU A 328 -3.66 20.54 4.19
CA LEU A 328 -3.65 19.12 4.51
C LEU A 328 -3.08 18.31 3.34
N PRO A 329 -2.38 17.18 3.60
CA PRO A 329 -1.75 16.35 2.58
C PRO A 329 -2.76 15.43 1.85
N ILE A 330 -3.91 15.98 1.42
CA ILE A 330 -5.01 15.21 0.82
C ILE A 330 -4.56 14.55 -0.48
N GLN A 331 -3.78 15.26 -1.30
CA GLN A 331 -3.22 14.74 -2.56
C GLN A 331 -2.38 13.50 -2.31
N GLN A 332 -1.44 13.59 -1.35
CA GLN A 332 -0.53 12.51 -0.99
C GLN A 332 -1.29 11.31 -0.43
N ILE A 333 -2.32 11.54 0.40
CA ILE A 333 -3.19 10.46 0.91
C ILE A 333 -3.91 9.75 -0.24
N ILE A 334 -4.52 10.48 -1.18
CA ILE A 334 -5.24 9.87 -2.31
C ILE A 334 -4.28 9.04 -3.18
N ILE A 335 -3.11 9.58 -3.52
CA ILE A 335 -2.06 8.89 -4.29
C ILE A 335 -1.62 7.62 -3.56
N GLY A 336 -1.42 7.72 -2.25
CA GLY A 336 -1.09 6.61 -1.39
C GLY A 336 -2.14 5.51 -1.38
N LEU A 337 -3.42 5.87 -1.27
CA LEU A 337 -4.52 4.92 -1.30
C LEU A 337 -4.58 4.19 -2.65
N VAL A 338 -4.37 4.89 -3.76
CA VAL A 338 -4.24 4.28 -5.09
C VAL A 338 -3.07 3.29 -5.12
N GLY A 339 -1.91 3.67 -4.58
CA GLY A 339 -0.77 2.78 -4.43
C GLY A 339 -1.09 1.51 -3.63
N TRP A 340 -1.78 1.64 -2.49
CA TRP A 340 -2.18 0.49 -1.68
C TRP A 340 -3.18 -0.44 -2.36
N LEU A 341 -4.11 0.09 -3.17
CA LEU A 341 -5.00 -0.75 -3.99
C LEU A 341 -4.20 -1.64 -4.94
N LEU A 342 -3.14 -1.10 -5.56
CA LEU A 342 -2.23 -1.88 -6.40
C LEU A 342 -1.43 -2.89 -5.58
N ILE A 343 -0.95 -2.51 -4.40
CA ILE A 343 -0.25 -3.42 -3.49
C ILE A 343 -1.12 -4.62 -3.10
N PHE A 344 -2.41 -4.42 -2.77
CA PHE A 344 -3.29 -5.55 -2.44
C PHE A 344 -3.49 -6.50 -3.61
N ALA A 345 -3.58 -5.98 -4.84
CA ALA A 345 -3.64 -6.81 -6.03
C ALA A 345 -2.34 -7.59 -6.26
N ILE A 346 -1.18 -6.98 -6.03
CA ILE A 346 0.14 -7.62 -6.12
C ILE A 346 0.33 -8.69 -5.04
N LEU A 347 -0.13 -8.42 -3.80
CA LEU A 347 -0.11 -9.40 -2.71
C LEU A 347 -0.97 -10.62 -3.06
N LYS A 348 -2.17 -10.40 -3.60
CA LYS A 348 -3.03 -11.49 -4.08
C LYS A 348 -2.35 -12.30 -5.18
N GLU A 349 -1.74 -11.63 -6.15
CA GLU A 349 -0.98 -12.27 -7.23
C GLU A 349 0.17 -13.13 -6.68
N GLY A 350 0.96 -12.58 -5.75
CA GLY A 350 2.08 -13.28 -5.14
C GLY A 350 1.65 -14.48 -4.29
N LEU A 351 0.59 -14.36 -3.50
CA LEU A 351 0.03 -15.49 -2.75
C LEU A 351 -0.51 -16.58 -3.68
N SER A 352 -1.15 -16.19 -4.79
CA SER A 352 -1.64 -17.12 -5.80
C SER A 352 -0.49 -17.88 -6.47
N GLN A 353 0.63 -17.20 -6.76
CA GLN A 353 1.84 -17.84 -7.28
C GLN A 353 2.35 -18.93 -6.32
N VAL A 354 2.49 -18.60 -5.04
CA VAL A 354 2.95 -19.56 -4.02
C VAL A 354 2.00 -20.74 -3.87
N ALA A 355 0.69 -20.48 -3.86
CA ALA A 355 -0.33 -21.51 -3.74
C ALA A 355 -0.35 -22.47 -4.94
N ALA A 356 -0.20 -21.95 -6.16
CA ALA A 356 -0.15 -22.76 -7.37
C ALA A 356 1.07 -23.69 -7.37
N GLU A 357 2.25 -23.17 -7.01
CA GLU A 357 3.48 -23.97 -6.96
C GLU A 357 3.47 -24.99 -5.81
N SER A 358 2.89 -24.65 -4.65
CA SER A 358 2.72 -25.59 -3.53
C SER A 358 1.87 -26.79 -3.91
N LYS A 359 0.76 -26.55 -4.63
CA LYS A 359 -0.08 -27.63 -5.17
C LYS A 359 0.64 -28.47 -6.21
N ALA A 360 1.41 -27.85 -7.12
CA ALA A 360 2.17 -28.58 -8.14
C ALA A 360 3.28 -29.45 -7.53
N GLY A 361 3.96 -28.98 -6.48
CA GLY A 361 4.97 -29.75 -5.76
C GLY A 361 4.43 -30.89 -4.90
N ALA A 362 3.13 -30.87 -4.59
CA ALA A 362 2.45 -31.93 -3.82
C ALA A 362 1.85 -33.03 -4.71
N ALA A 363 1.82 -32.85 -6.04
CA ALA A 363 1.33 -33.87 -6.96
C ALA A 363 2.32 -35.06 -7.01
N PRO A 364 1.84 -36.32 -6.94
CA PRO A 364 2.71 -37.49 -7.08
C PRO A 364 3.40 -37.48 -8.45
N PRO A 365 4.64 -37.98 -8.57
CA PRO A 365 5.31 -38.07 -9.86
C PRO A 365 4.46 -38.89 -10.83
N ALA A 366 4.38 -38.45 -12.09
CA ALA A 366 3.66 -39.17 -13.14
C ALA A 366 4.21 -40.61 -13.23
N PRO A 367 3.35 -41.62 -13.43
CA PRO A 367 3.82 -42.99 -13.63
C PRO A 367 4.76 -43.03 -14.84
N ALA A 368 5.93 -43.64 -14.62
CA ALA A 368 7.00 -43.78 -15.60
C ALA A 368 6.60 -44.64 -16.81
#